data_AF-A0AAX2QBR1-F1
#
_entry.id   AF-A0AAX2QBR1-F1
#
_cell.length_a   1.000
_cell.length_b   1.000
_cell.length_c   1.000
_cell.angle_alpha   90.00
_cell.angle_beta   90.00
_cell.angle_gamma   90.00
#
_symmetry.space_group_name_H-M   'P 1'
#
loop_
_entity.id
_entity.type
_entity.pdbx_description
1 polymer ?
#
loop_
_entity_poly.entity_id
_entity_poly.type
_entity_poly.pdbx_seq_one_letter_code
_entity_poly.pdbx_strand_id
1 'polypeptide(L)'
;MVLSKEVAVVGAVIVGLSVAYALVRIGASVKVIDRDANCGNASSGSAGGVAVTEVMPASIPGLWKKVSGWLLDPLGPLGGTPGHAFRLLPWLAAFARAGRSEAMPRISGALASINERAYDDLAALLRHTRGSAPQ
;
A
#
# COMPACT_ATOMS: atom_id res chain seq x y z
N MET A 1 -9.88 28.61 16.05
CA MET A 1 -10.78 27.67 16.75
C MET A 1 -9.93 26.48 17.14
N VAL A 2 -9.53 26.36 18.41
CA VAL A 2 -8.74 25.22 18.90
C VAL A 2 -9.70 24.04 19.08
N LEU A 3 -9.45 22.93 18.39
CA LEU A 3 -10.21 21.69 18.57
C LEU A 3 -10.03 21.23 20.02
N SER A 4 -11.06 21.38 20.86
CA SER A 4 -11.01 21.07 22.30
C SER A 4 -10.98 19.56 22.62
N LYS A 5 -10.82 18.69 21.64
CA LYS A 5 -10.71 17.23 21.82
C LYS A 5 -9.37 16.73 21.31
N GLU A 6 -8.63 16.08 22.20
CA GLU A 6 -7.41 15.34 21.88
C GLU A 6 -7.73 14.23 20.87
N VAL A 7 -6.96 14.12 19.79
CA VAL A 7 -7.11 13.11 18.73
C VAL A 7 -6.10 12.00 18.95
N ALA A 8 -6.58 10.78 19.14
CA ALA A 8 -5.72 9.60 19.21
C ALA A 8 -5.49 9.02 17.81
N VAL A 9 -4.23 8.79 17.44
CA VAL A 9 -3.82 8.10 16.22
C VAL A 9 -3.21 6.76 16.62
N VAL A 10 -3.78 5.67 16.13
CA VAL A 10 -3.31 4.31 16.44
C VAL A 10 -2.42 3.81 15.30
N GLY A 11 -1.15 3.55 15.60
CA GLY A 11 -0.12 3.13 14.67
C GLY A 11 0.83 4.27 14.26
N ALA A 12 2.09 4.14 14.60
CA ALA A 12 3.22 5.01 14.24
C ALA A 12 3.92 4.51 12.95
N VAL A 13 3.13 4.12 11.95
CA VAL A 13 3.60 3.86 10.58
C VAL A 13 3.52 5.13 9.75
N ILE A 14 4.10 5.13 8.53
CA ILE A 14 4.15 6.32 7.66
C ILE A 14 2.78 6.99 7.47
N VAL A 15 1.71 6.20 7.30
CA VAL A 15 0.34 6.73 7.16
C VAL A 15 -0.13 7.40 8.45
N GLY A 16 0.00 6.72 9.59
CA GLY A 16 -0.41 7.25 10.89
C GLY A 16 0.36 8.51 11.27
N LEU A 17 1.69 8.53 11.05
CA LEU A 17 2.53 9.70 11.30
C LEU A 17 2.20 10.86 10.35
N SER A 18 1.89 10.59 9.08
CA SER A 18 1.47 11.63 8.13
C SER A 18 0.14 12.26 8.55
N VAL A 19 -0.81 11.45 9.02
CA VAL A 19 -2.08 11.92 9.57
C VAL A 19 -1.86 12.73 10.85
N ALA A 20 -1.07 12.22 11.80
CA ALA A 20 -0.75 12.92 13.04
C ALA A 20 -0.08 14.28 12.74
N TYR A 21 0.87 14.32 11.80
CA TYR A 21 1.51 15.54 11.35
C TYR A 21 0.50 16.56 10.78
N ALA A 22 -0.38 16.13 9.88
CA ALA A 22 -1.41 16.99 9.30
C ALA A 22 -2.37 17.55 10.37
N LEU A 23 -2.73 16.74 11.37
CA LEU A 23 -3.59 17.15 12.49
C LEU A 23 -2.89 18.18 13.40
N VAL A 24 -1.61 17.97 13.72
CA VAL A 24 -0.82 18.95 14.47
C VAL A 24 -0.73 20.29 13.72
N ARG A 25 -0.57 20.25 12.38
CA ARG A 25 -0.50 21.45 11.55
C ARG A 25 -1.77 22.30 11.54
N ILE A 26 -2.94 21.70 11.79
CA ILE A 26 -4.21 22.44 11.93
C ILE A 26 -4.51 22.83 13.39
N GLY A 27 -3.54 22.65 14.30
CA GLY A 27 -3.64 23.03 15.71
C GLY A 27 -4.41 22.03 16.59
N ALA A 28 -4.55 20.78 16.15
CA ALA A 28 -5.12 19.73 16.98
C ALA A 28 -4.08 19.20 17.98
N SER A 29 -4.54 18.84 19.19
CA SER A 29 -3.74 18.04 20.13
C SER A 29 -3.79 16.58 19.71
N VAL A 30 -2.65 15.95 19.46
CA VAL A 30 -2.57 14.58 18.91
C VAL A 30 -1.75 13.67 19.82
N LYS A 31 -2.29 12.50 20.12
CA LYS A 31 -1.58 11.41 20.81
C LYS A 31 -1.42 10.23 19.86
N VAL A 32 -0.18 9.86 19.56
CA VAL A 32 0.11 8.65 18.75
C VAL A 32 0.31 7.47 19.70
N ILE A 33 -0.39 6.37 19.43
CA ILE A 33 -0.33 5.13 20.20
C ILE A 33 0.16 4.04 19.26
N ASP A 34 1.35 3.51 19.49
CA ASP A 34 1.85 2.32 18.82
C ASP A 34 2.10 1.21 19.85
N ARG A 35 1.91 -0.04 19.44
CA ARG A 35 2.18 -1.22 20.26
C ARG A 35 3.69 -1.49 20.35
N ASP A 36 4.44 -1.15 19.30
CA ASP A 36 5.86 -1.41 19.17
C ASP A 36 6.65 -0.09 19.21
N ALA A 37 7.33 0.14 20.33
CA ALA A 37 8.14 1.34 20.54
C ALA A 37 9.35 1.42 19.58
N ASN A 38 9.78 0.30 19.00
CA ASN A 38 10.98 0.22 18.17
C ASN A 38 10.68 0.42 16.68
N CYS A 39 9.47 0.86 16.33
CA CYS A 39 9.01 0.96 14.94
C CYS A 39 9.17 -0.38 14.18
N GLY A 40 9.13 -1.55 14.83
CA GLY A 40 9.30 -2.89 14.20
C GLY A 40 8.15 -3.32 13.27
N ASN A 41 7.44 -2.36 12.68
CA ASN A 41 6.29 -2.53 11.83
C ASN A 41 6.69 -2.47 10.33
N ALA A 42 5.74 -2.76 9.44
CA ALA A 42 5.98 -2.84 7.99
C ALA A 42 6.64 -1.60 7.35
N SER A 43 6.66 -0.45 8.05
CA SER A 43 7.30 0.77 7.56
C SER A 43 8.81 0.84 7.85
N SER A 44 9.34 0.22 8.91
CA SER A 44 10.79 0.30 9.21
C SER A 44 11.67 -0.61 8.36
N GLY A 45 11.11 -1.73 7.88
CA GLY A 45 11.77 -2.63 6.92
C GLY A 45 11.54 -2.25 5.46
N SER A 46 10.81 -1.16 5.19
CA SER A 46 10.60 -0.68 3.82
C SER A 46 11.90 -0.09 3.29
N ALA A 47 12.27 -0.42 2.05
CA ALA A 47 13.38 0.22 1.35
C ALA A 47 13.12 1.72 1.04
N GLY A 48 11.97 2.27 1.46
CA GLY A 48 11.59 3.66 1.25
C GLY A 48 11.18 3.97 -0.20
N GLY A 49 11.02 2.94 -1.04
CA GLY A 49 10.60 3.08 -2.43
C GLY A 49 9.12 3.47 -2.53
N VAL A 50 8.82 4.48 -3.35
CA VAL A 50 7.45 4.85 -3.70
C VAL A 50 7.22 4.49 -5.17
N ALA A 51 6.45 3.42 -5.40
CA ALA A 51 6.19 2.87 -6.72
C ALA A 51 5.09 3.64 -7.48
N VAL A 52 5.28 4.95 -7.68
CA VAL A 52 4.26 5.83 -8.29
C VAL A 52 3.89 5.44 -9.72
N THR A 53 4.82 4.83 -10.46
CA THR A 53 4.62 4.39 -11.85
C THR A 53 4.06 2.98 -11.97
N GLU A 54 3.97 2.20 -10.88
CA GLU A 54 3.47 0.82 -10.88
C GLU A 54 1.94 0.79 -10.81
N VAL A 55 1.30 1.36 -11.82
CA VAL A 55 -0.17 1.46 -11.92
C VAL A 55 -0.78 0.32 -12.72
N MET A 56 0.05 -0.54 -13.30
CA MET A 56 -0.40 -1.69 -14.08
C MET A 56 -0.84 -2.82 -13.14
N PRO A 57 -2.04 -3.40 -13.34
CA PRO A 57 -2.47 -4.54 -12.53
C PRO A 57 -1.50 -5.71 -12.68
N ALA A 58 -1.16 -6.38 -11.58
CA ALA A 58 -0.37 -7.60 -11.60
C ALA A 58 -1.05 -8.73 -12.42
N SER A 59 -2.37 -8.72 -12.48
CA SER A 59 -3.17 -9.60 -13.33
C SER A 59 -3.20 -9.11 -14.78
N ILE A 60 -2.10 -9.17 -15.51
CA ILE A 60 -2.11 -8.74 -16.92
C ILE A 60 -2.93 -9.75 -17.77
N PRO A 61 -3.66 -9.30 -18.81
CA PRO A 61 -4.36 -10.19 -19.73
C PRO A 61 -3.45 -11.29 -20.27
N GLY A 62 -3.98 -12.52 -20.30
CA GLY A 62 -3.23 -13.69 -20.73
C GLY A 62 -2.35 -14.33 -19.65
N LEU A 63 -2.17 -13.71 -18.47
CA LEU A 63 -1.46 -14.33 -17.35
C LEU A 63 -2.12 -15.62 -16.87
N TRP A 64 -3.45 -15.74 -17.00
CA TRP A 64 -4.20 -16.95 -16.67
C TRP A 64 -3.69 -18.21 -17.39
N LYS A 65 -3.13 -18.06 -18.60
CA LYS A 65 -2.53 -19.17 -19.37
C LYS A 65 -1.25 -19.69 -18.71
N LYS A 66 -0.48 -18.81 -18.07
CA LYS A 66 0.70 -19.20 -17.29
C LYS A 66 0.29 -19.79 -15.94
N VAL A 67 -0.74 -19.23 -15.31
CA VAL A 67 -1.29 -19.71 -14.04
C VAL A 67 -1.72 -21.17 -14.13
N SER A 68 -2.41 -21.59 -15.20
CA SER A 68 -2.76 -23.01 -15.38
C SER A 68 -1.53 -23.92 -15.47
N GLY A 69 -0.45 -23.45 -16.09
CA GLY A 69 0.82 -24.17 -16.12
C GLY A 69 1.50 -24.23 -14.74
N TRP A 70 1.50 -23.12 -14.00
CA TRP A 70 2.09 -23.03 -12.66
C TRP A 70 1.36 -23.86 -11.60
N LEU A 71 0.05 -24.10 -11.77
CA LEU A 71 -0.71 -24.99 -10.91
C LEU A 71 -0.40 -26.47 -11.16
N LEU A 72 0.00 -26.82 -12.38
CA LEU A 72 0.33 -28.19 -12.78
C LEU A 72 1.82 -28.51 -12.61
N ASP A 73 2.67 -27.49 -12.52
CA ASP A 73 4.08 -27.61 -12.24
C ASP A 73 4.33 -27.67 -10.72
N PRO A 74 4.77 -28.81 -10.16
CA PRO A 74 5.07 -28.93 -8.73
C PRO A 74 6.23 -28.04 -8.27
N LEU A 75 7.06 -27.54 -9.19
CA LEU A 75 8.11 -26.55 -8.93
C LEU A 75 7.71 -25.14 -9.38
N GLY A 76 6.49 -24.97 -9.89
CA GLY A 76 5.96 -23.69 -10.31
C GLY A 76 5.71 -22.74 -9.14
N PRO A 77 5.55 -21.43 -9.39
CA PRO A 77 5.29 -20.44 -8.34
C PRO A 77 3.93 -20.63 -7.64
N LEU A 78 3.04 -21.48 -8.20
CA LEU A 78 1.80 -21.92 -7.58
C LEU A 78 1.81 -23.43 -7.28
N GLY A 79 2.98 -24.07 -7.36
CA GLY A 79 3.19 -25.47 -7.05
C GLY A 79 2.79 -25.74 -5.61
N GLY A 80 1.88 -26.69 -5.40
CA GLY A 80 1.34 -26.98 -4.09
C GLY A 80 0.43 -28.21 -4.09
N THR A 81 -0.03 -28.61 -2.91
CA THR A 81 -0.93 -29.75 -2.74
C THR A 81 -2.29 -29.48 -3.41
N PRO A 82 -2.87 -30.41 -4.19
CA PRO A 82 -4.14 -30.19 -4.90
C PRO A 82 -5.30 -29.65 -4.03
N GLY A 83 -5.34 -30.01 -2.75
CA GLY A 83 -6.35 -29.50 -1.80
C GLY A 83 -6.28 -27.98 -1.57
N HIS A 84 -5.09 -27.38 -1.60
CA HIS A 84 -4.94 -25.93 -1.50
C HIS A 84 -5.38 -25.21 -2.78
N ALA A 85 -5.15 -25.83 -3.94
CA ALA A 85 -5.55 -25.25 -5.22
C ALA A 85 -7.07 -24.99 -5.27
N PHE A 86 -7.90 -25.94 -4.79
CA PHE A 86 -9.36 -25.76 -4.75
C PHE A 86 -9.79 -24.59 -3.87
N ARG A 87 -9.10 -24.36 -2.75
CA ARG A 87 -9.37 -23.22 -1.86
C ARG A 87 -8.98 -21.88 -2.49
N LEU A 88 -8.00 -21.88 -3.39
CA LEU A 88 -7.52 -20.71 -4.13
C LEU A 88 -8.39 -20.35 -5.34
N LEU A 89 -9.19 -21.29 -5.87
CA LEU A 89 -9.99 -21.08 -7.09
C LEU A 89 -10.88 -19.82 -7.09
N PRO A 90 -11.64 -19.49 -6.01
CA PRO A 90 -12.46 -18.27 -6.01
C PRO A 90 -11.61 -17.00 -6.15
N TRP A 91 -10.44 -16.97 -5.51
CA TRP A 91 -9.50 -15.87 -5.61
C TRP A 91 -8.86 -15.81 -7.00
N LEU A 92 -8.45 -16.96 -7.57
CA LEU A 92 -7.89 -17.04 -8.93
C LEU A 92 -8.89 -16.56 -9.98
N ALA A 93 -10.17 -16.88 -9.81
CA ALA A 93 -11.25 -16.40 -10.69
C ALA A 93 -11.42 -14.88 -10.58
N ALA A 94 -11.36 -14.31 -9.36
CA ALA A 94 -11.40 -12.87 -9.16
C ALA A 94 -10.16 -12.18 -9.74
N PHE A 95 -8.97 -12.75 -9.54
CA PHE A 95 -7.70 -12.29 -10.07
C PHE A 95 -7.70 -12.26 -11.61
N ALA A 96 -8.17 -13.35 -12.25
CA ALA A 96 -8.32 -13.42 -13.69
C ALA A 96 -9.34 -12.41 -14.23
N ARG A 97 -10.43 -12.16 -13.49
CA ARG A 97 -11.44 -11.16 -13.87
C ARG A 97 -10.91 -9.73 -13.77
N ALA A 98 -10.15 -9.42 -12.72
CA ALA A 98 -9.48 -8.14 -12.57
C ALA A 98 -8.46 -7.90 -13.70
N GLY A 99 -7.92 -8.98 -14.27
CA GLY A 99 -6.97 -8.93 -15.37
C GLY A 99 -7.53 -8.96 -16.77
N ARG A 100 -8.83 -8.76 -16.95
CA ARG A 100 -9.43 -8.61 -18.28
C ARG A 100 -9.00 -7.29 -18.90
N SER A 101 -8.79 -7.27 -20.22
CA SER A 101 -8.37 -6.06 -20.94
C SER A 101 -9.34 -4.89 -20.74
N GLU A 102 -10.63 -5.16 -20.56
CA GLU A 102 -11.67 -4.16 -20.26
C GLU A 102 -11.53 -3.55 -18.85
N ALA A 103 -10.99 -4.31 -17.90
CA ALA A 103 -10.80 -3.87 -16.51
C ALA A 103 -9.52 -3.05 -16.34
N MET A 104 -8.51 -3.28 -17.19
CA MET A 104 -7.19 -2.66 -17.05
C MET A 104 -7.23 -1.12 -17.07
N PRO A 105 -7.82 -0.42 -18.07
CA PRO A 105 -7.77 1.04 -18.11
C PRO A 105 -8.42 1.67 -16.88
N ARG A 106 -9.49 1.06 -16.37
CA ARG A 106 -10.18 1.51 -15.15
C ARG A 106 -9.29 1.34 -13.92
N ILE A 107 -8.65 0.18 -13.76
CA ILE A 107 -7.80 -0.09 -12.58
C ILE A 107 -6.55 0.77 -12.64
N SER A 108 -5.88 0.85 -13.80
CA SER A 108 -4.67 1.66 -13.96
C SER A 108 -4.95 3.15 -13.81
N GLY A 109 -6.08 3.64 -14.33
CA GLY A 109 -6.51 5.02 -14.14
C GLY A 109 -6.78 5.34 -12.66
N ALA A 110 -7.45 4.44 -11.95
CA ALA A 110 -7.69 4.61 -10.51
C ALA A 110 -6.38 4.60 -9.70
N LEU A 111 -5.48 3.65 -9.97
CA LEU A 111 -4.17 3.59 -9.30
C LEU A 111 -3.32 4.83 -9.62
N ALA A 112 -3.33 5.28 -10.88
CA ALA A 112 -2.65 6.51 -11.27
C ALA A 112 -3.19 7.73 -10.52
N SER A 113 -4.51 7.86 -10.38
CA SER A 113 -5.11 8.98 -9.65
C SER A 113 -4.73 9.02 -8.16
N ILE A 114 -4.57 7.84 -7.54
CA ILE A 114 -4.14 7.75 -6.13
C ILE A 114 -2.64 8.08 -6.02
N ASN A 115 -1.83 7.61 -6.97
CA ASN A 115 -0.39 7.80 -6.97
C ASN A 115 0.06 9.19 -7.46
N GLU A 116 -0.81 9.92 -8.17
CA GLU A 116 -0.50 11.20 -8.83
C GLU A 116 0.20 12.19 -7.89
N ARG A 117 -0.27 12.28 -6.65
CA ARG A 117 0.25 13.22 -5.65
C ARG A 117 1.24 12.61 -4.66
N ALA A 118 1.45 11.30 -4.69
CA ALA A 118 2.22 10.61 -3.66
C ALA A 118 3.65 11.14 -3.52
N TYR A 119 4.30 11.46 -4.65
CA TYR A 119 5.64 12.02 -4.64
C TYR A 119 5.68 13.48 -4.15
N ASP A 120 4.76 14.32 -4.63
CA ASP A 120 4.71 15.74 -4.26
C ASP A 120 4.42 15.93 -2.77
N ASP A 121 3.48 15.14 -2.23
CA ASP A 121 3.11 15.18 -0.82
C ASP A 121 4.26 14.68 0.07
N LEU A 122 4.92 13.58 -0.32
CA LEU A 122 6.09 13.08 0.39
C LEU A 122 7.24 14.10 0.34
N ALA A 123 7.51 14.69 -0.82
CA ALA A 123 8.57 15.69 -0.97
C ALA A 123 8.28 16.94 -0.14
N ALA A 124 7.02 17.38 -0.08
CA ALA A 124 6.60 18.49 0.78
C ALA A 124 6.82 18.19 2.27
N LEU A 125 6.53 16.96 2.70
CA LEU A 125 6.75 16.49 4.08
C LEU A 125 8.25 16.44 4.40
N LEU A 126 9.07 15.89 3.51
CA LEU A 126 10.53 15.80 3.68
C LEU A 126 11.21 17.18 3.73
N ARG A 127 10.77 18.15 2.92
CA ARG A 127 11.29 19.52 2.97
C ARG A 127 11.06 20.17 4.34
N HIS A 128 9.88 19.94 4.92
CA HIS A 128 9.53 20.49 6.24
C HIS A 128 10.31 19.83 7.39
N THR A 129 10.58 18.52 7.31
CA THR A 129 11.35 17.84 8.37
C THR A 129 12.84 18.17 8.29
N ARG A 130 13.41 18.38 7.09
CA ARG A 130 14.81 18.82 6.93
C ARG A 130 15.08 20.24 7.44
N GLY A 131 14.08 21.13 7.47
CA GLY A 131 14.20 22.46 8.08
C GLY A 131 14.11 22.46 9.61
N SER A 132 13.76 21.32 10.21
CA SER A 132 13.52 21.18 11.66
C SER A 132 14.58 20.31 12.35
N ALA A 133 15.70 20.03 11.70
CA ALA A 133 16.80 19.30 12.33
C ALA A 133 17.28 20.10 13.56
N PRO A 134 17.37 19.49 14.76
CA PRO A 134 17.96 20.15 15.90
C PRO A 134 19.43 20.46 15.58
N GLN A 135 19.84 21.70 15.82
CA GLN A 135 21.26 22.02 16.05
C GLN A 135 21.69 21.42 17.39
#